data_AF-X1MVA3-F1
#
_entry.id   AF-X1MVA3-F1
#
_cell.length_a   1.000
_cell.length_b   1.000
_cell.length_c   1.000
_cell.angle_alpha   90.00
_cell.angle_beta   90.00
_cell.angle_gamma   90.00
#
_symmetry.space_group_name_H-M   'P 1'
#
loop_
_entity.id
_entity.type
_entity.pdbx_description
1 polymer ?
#
loop_
_entity_poly.entity_id
_entity_poly.type
_entity_poly.pdbx_seq_one_letter_code
_entity_poly.pdbx_strand_id
1 'polypeptide(L)'
;MDLALRQIGYHCKDYVKKYLKSNSEFNKNIAAHVINVRGRGSFDVYSGKEEFDFKVTLATGISQEICELVGLGYRNPDSIHREDFIGPGKLWIENGGKYLYKIK
;
A
#
# COMPACT_ATOMS: atom_id res chain seq x y z
N MET A 1 16.16 2.44 6.80
CA MET A 1 14.71 2.15 6.70
C MET A 1 14.22 2.36 5.27
N ASP A 2 14.51 3.51 4.63
CA ASP A 2 14.08 3.81 3.25
C ASP A 2 14.57 2.80 2.19
N LEU A 3 15.85 2.41 2.23
CA LEU A 3 16.42 1.42 1.30
C LEU A 3 15.72 0.05 1.33
N ALA A 4 15.34 -0.43 2.52
CA ALA A 4 14.70 -1.73 2.67
C ALA A 4 13.25 -1.75 2.17
N LEU A 5 12.52 -0.63 2.29
CA LEU A 5 11.19 -0.48 1.71
C LEU A 5 11.24 -0.46 0.18
N ARG A 6 12.27 0.19 -0.39
CA ARG A 6 12.53 0.17 -1.84
C ARG A 6 12.95 -1.20 -2.35
N GLN A 7 13.59 -2.01 -1.52
CA GLN A 7 14.03 -3.35 -1.89
C GLN A 7 12.86 -4.33 -2.04
N ILE A 8 11.94 -4.35 -1.06
CA ILE A 8 10.81 -5.30 -1.08
C ILE A 8 9.57 -4.73 -1.76
N GLY A 9 9.27 -3.44 -1.62
CA GLY A 9 8.01 -2.84 -2.08
C GLY A 9 6.79 -3.22 -1.22
N TYR A 10 5.63 -2.67 -1.57
CA TYR A 10 4.34 -2.94 -0.91
C TYR A 10 3.57 -4.03 -1.67
N HIS A 11 3.55 -5.23 -1.08
CA HIS A 11 2.98 -6.43 -1.69
C HIS A 11 2.01 -7.15 -0.75
N CYS A 12 1.19 -8.05 -1.30
CA CYS A 12 0.28 -8.86 -0.51
C CYS A 12 1.05 -9.88 0.34
N LYS A 13 0.37 -10.42 1.36
CA LYS A 13 0.95 -11.38 2.31
C LYS A 13 1.64 -12.57 1.65
N ASP A 14 1.04 -13.13 0.60
CA ASP A 14 1.54 -14.37 0.00
C ASP A 14 2.80 -14.15 -0.85
N TYR A 15 2.89 -13.00 -1.53
CA TYR A 15 4.13 -12.56 -2.15
C TYR A 15 5.23 -12.38 -1.10
N VAL A 16 4.96 -11.65 -0.02
CA VAL A 16 5.97 -11.37 1.02
C VAL A 16 6.44 -12.65 1.70
N LYS A 17 5.55 -13.62 1.92
CA LYS A 17 5.93 -14.96 2.39
C LYS A 17 6.87 -15.68 1.43
N LYS A 18 6.64 -15.60 0.11
CA LYS A 18 7.58 -16.15 -0.89
C LYS A 18 8.91 -15.41 -0.86
N TYR A 19 8.90 -14.09 -0.80
CA TYR A 19 10.10 -13.25 -0.71
C TYR A 19 10.97 -13.63 0.50
N LEU A 20 10.38 -13.81 1.67
CA LEU A 20 11.09 -14.19 2.89
C LEU A 20 11.70 -15.60 2.85
N LYS A 21 11.20 -16.52 2.00
CA LYS A 21 11.85 -17.83 1.80
C LYS A 21 13.20 -17.68 1.12
N SER A 22 13.34 -16.71 0.21
CA SER A 22 14.58 -16.42 -0.50
C SER A 22 15.46 -15.41 0.25
N ASN A 23 14.88 -14.65 1.19
CA ASN A 23 15.54 -13.60 1.95
C ASN A 23 15.27 -13.78 3.45
N SER A 24 15.76 -14.87 4.05
CA SER A 24 15.45 -15.26 5.44
C SER A 24 15.90 -14.22 6.47
N GLU A 25 16.99 -13.52 6.18
CA GLU A 25 17.57 -12.49 7.05
C GLU A 25 16.87 -11.12 6.92
N PHE A 26 15.87 -11.02 6.04
CA PHE A 26 15.16 -9.77 5.86
C PHE A 26 14.37 -9.39 7.12
N ASN A 27 14.35 -8.10 7.42
CA ASN A 27 13.73 -7.60 8.64
C ASN A 27 12.21 -7.86 8.64
N LYS A 28 11.75 -8.70 9.58
CA LYS A 28 10.33 -9.09 9.69
C LYS A 28 9.40 -7.93 10.08
N ASN A 29 9.90 -6.90 10.76
CA ASN A 29 9.10 -5.71 11.06
C ASN A 29 8.78 -4.93 9.78
N ILE A 30 9.77 -4.79 8.88
CA ILE A 30 9.57 -4.18 7.56
C ILE A 30 8.63 -5.05 6.71
N ALA A 31 8.82 -6.36 6.71
CA ALA A 31 7.93 -7.28 6.00
C ALA A 31 6.48 -7.20 6.50
N ALA A 32 6.26 -7.09 7.81
CA ALA A 32 4.92 -6.91 8.37
C ALA A 32 4.32 -5.55 7.99
N HIS A 33 5.10 -4.48 8.04
CA HIS A 33 4.66 -3.13 7.66
C HIS A 33 4.17 -3.08 6.21
N VAL A 34 4.90 -3.67 5.27
CA VAL A 34 4.51 -3.62 3.86
C VAL A 34 3.20 -4.37 3.59
N ILE A 35 2.98 -5.52 4.26
CA ILE A 35 1.73 -6.28 4.19
C ILE A 35 0.58 -5.46 4.77
N ASN A 36 0.78 -4.88 5.95
CA ASN A 36 -0.24 -4.12 6.68
C ASN A 36 -0.74 -2.92 5.86
N VAL A 37 0.16 -2.20 5.21
CA VAL A 37 -0.21 -1.07 4.35
C VAL A 37 -0.84 -1.54 3.05
N ARG A 38 -0.27 -2.55 2.37
CA ARG A 38 -0.76 -2.95 1.04
C ARG A 38 -2.15 -3.55 1.09
N GLY A 39 -2.46 -4.26 2.17
CA GLY A 39 -3.75 -4.87 2.41
C GLY A 39 -3.92 -6.24 1.76
N ARG A 40 -5.20 -6.61 1.59
CA ARG A 40 -5.59 -7.92 1.05
C ARG A 40 -5.38 -7.98 -0.47
N GLY A 41 -4.91 -9.14 -0.92
CA GLY A 41 -4.72 -9.46 -2.32
C GLY A 41 -4.38 -10.94 -2.47
N SER A 42 -4.30 -11.39 -3.71
CA SER A 42 -3.88 -12.72 -4.13
C SER A 42 -2.54 -12.66 -4.85
N PHE A 43 -1.79 -13.76 -4.80
CA PHE A 43 -0.54 -13.89 -5.53
C PHE A 43 -0.52 -15.24 -6.25
N ASP A 44 -0.42 -15.19 -7.58
CA ASP A 44 -0.21 -16.38 -8.39
C ASP A 44 1.29 -16.70 -8.44
N VAL A 45 1.66 -17.81 -7.81
CA VAL A 45 3.04 -18.28 -7.72
C VAL A 45 3.66 -18.64 -9.07
N TYR A 46 2.86 -19.03 -10.07
CA TYR A 46 3.32 -19.43 -11.39
C TYR A 46 3.58 -18.23 -12.30
N SER A 47 2.62 -17.30 -12.39
CA SER A 47 2.78 -16.10 -13.22
C SER A 47 3.55 -14.97 -12.52
N GLY A 48 3.66 -15.01 -11.19
CA GLY A 48 4.26 -13.96 -10.39
C GLY A 48 3.39 -12.70 -10.27
N LYS A 49 2.12 -12.76 -10.72
CA LYS A 49 1.20 -11.62 -10.68
C LYS A 49 0.47 -11.52 -9.35
N GLU A 50 0.20 -10.29 -8.95
CA GLU A 50 -0.65 -9.98 -7.80
C GLU A 50 -1.91 -9.25 -8.24
N GLU A 51 -3.01 -9.57 -7.57
CA GLU A 51 -4.28 -8.84 -7.66
C GLU A 51 -4.65 -8.33 -6.27
N PHE A 52 -5.14 -7.10 -6.19
CA PHE A 52 -5.37 -6.43 -4.91
C PHE A 52 -6.81 -5.96 -4.78
N ASP A 53 -7.39 -6.14 -3.60
CA ASP A 53 -8.79 -5.79 -3.33
C ASP A 53 -9.04 -4.28 -3.37
N PHE A 54 -8.00 -3.48 -3.14
CA PHE A 54 -8.04 -2.02 -3.22
C PHE A 54 -6.68 -1.41 -3.60
N LYS A 55 -6.73 -0.14 -4.03
CA LYS A 55 -5.55 0.68 -4.35
C LYS A 55 -5.20 1.58 -3.18
N VAL A 56 -3.93 1.57 -2.79
CA VAL A 56 -3.36 2.53 -1.84
C VAL A 56 -2.61 3.58 -2.65
N THR A 57 -2.91 4.86 -2.41
CA THR A 57 -2.32 5.99 -3.13
C THR A 57 -1.77 7.00 -2.13
N LEU A 58 -0.52 7.42 -2.34
CA LEU A 58 0.10 8.47 -1.54
C LEU A 58 -0.14 9.82 -2.22
N ALA A 59 -0.79 10.73 -1.50
CA ALA A 59 -0.90 12.14 -1.83
C ALA A 59 -0.02 12.94 -0.87
N THR A 60 1.29 12.88 -1.10
CA THR A 60 2.32 13.49 -0.25
C THR A 60 3.39 14.15 -1.12
N GLY A 61 4.43 14.72 -0.51
CA GLY A 61 5.59 15.25 -1.23
C GLY A 61 6.55 14.19 -1.80
N ILE A 62 6.25 12.89 -1.66
CA ILE A 62 7.04 11.82 -2.27
C ILE A 62 6.75 11.79 -3.77
N SER A 63 7.78 11.69 -4.61
CA SER A 63 7.61 11.73 -6.06
C SER A 63 6.83 10.53 -6.61
N GLN A 64 6.19 10.71 -7.76
CA GLN A 64 5.43 9.67 -8.44
C GLN A 64 6.29 8.43 -8.70
N GLU A 65 7.52 8.61 -9.17
CA GLU A 65 8.43 7.53 -9.52
C GLU A 65 8.77 6.68 -8.31
N ILE A 66 8.94 7.31 -7.13
CA ILE A 66 9.22 6.58 -5.89
C ILE A 66 7.99 5.79 -5.43
N CYS A 67 6.78 6.38 -5.50
CA CYS A 67 5.55 5.68 -5.14
C CYS A 67 5.34 4.45 -6.01
N GLU A 68 5.49 4.60 -7.33
CA GLU A 68 5.30 3.53 -8.30
C GLU A 68 6.38 2.44 -8.15
N LEU A 69 7.64 2.83 -7.90
CA LEU A 69 8.74 1.91 -7.65
C LEU A 69 8.43 0.94 -6.51
N VAL A 70 7.76 1.41 -5.46
CA VAL A 70 7.39 0.59 -4.30
C VAL A 70 6.00 -0.03 -4.40
N GLY A 71 5.34 0.03 -5.56
CA GLY A 71 4.03 -0.62 -5.78
C GLY A 71 2.84 0.13 -5.20
N LEU A 72 2.96 1.44 -4.94
CA LEU A 72 1.88 2.31 -4.48
C LEU A 72 1.45 3.29 -5.57
N GLY A 73 0.21 3.75 -5.48
CA GLY A 73 -0.26 4.85 -6.31
C GLY A 73 0.32 6.20 -5.88
N TYR A 74 0.36 7.14 -6.81
CA TYR A 74 0.63 8.55 -6.55
C TYR A 74 -0.57 9.42 -6.91
N ARG A 75 -0.76 10.52 -6.18
CA ARG A 75 -1.61 11.64 -6.58
C ARG A 75 -0.98 12.94 -6.07
N ASN A 76 -1.05 14.01 -6.86
CA ASN A 76 -0.54 15.31 -6.43
C ASN A 76 -1.30 15.79 -5.16
N PRO A 77 -0.63 16.05 -4.02
CA PRO A 77 -1.30 16.53 -2.81
C PRO A 77 -2.06 17.84 -3.01
N ASP A 78 -1.57 18.74 -3.87
CA ASP A 78 -2.23 20.03 -4.15
C ASP A 78 -3.49 19.87 -5.00
N SER A 79 -3.75 18.67 -5.52
CA SER A 79 -4.97 18.34 -6.28
C SER A 79 -6.10 17.76 -5.41
N ILE A 80 -5.90 17.66 -4.09
CA ILE A 80 -6.85 17.06 -3.16
C ILE A 80 -7.72 18.15 -2.53
N HIS A 81 -8.97 18.25 -2.99
CA HIS A 81 -9.96 19.17 -2.45
C HIS A 81 -11.11 18.39 -1.80
N ARG A 82 -11.64 18.87 -0.67
CA ARG A 82 -12.67 18.17 0.11
C ARG A 82 -13.92 17.89 -0.74
N GLU A 83 -14.26 18.83 -1.60
CA GLU A 83 -15.45 18.85 -2.44
C GLU A 83 -15.47 17.66 -3.41
N ASP A 84 -14.30 17.19 -3.86
CA ASP A 84 -14.16 16.04 -4.76
C ASP A 84 -14.60 14.72 -4.11
N PHE A 85 -14.66 14.67 -2.77
CA PHE A 85 -14.96 13.49 -1.96
C PHE A 85 -16.35 13.54 -1.32
N ILE A 86 -17.23 14.41 -1.82
CA ILE A 86 -18.65 14.48 -1.42
C ILE A 86 -19.49 13.65 -2.42
N GLY A 87 -20.38 12.80 -1.90
CA GLY A 87 -21.34 12.02 -2.69
C GLY A 87 -21.26 10.50 -2.47
N PRO A 88 -22.11 9.71 -3.17
CA PRO A 88 -22.16 8.26 -3.01
C PRO A 88 -20.82 7.58 -3.28
N GLY A 89 -20.42 6.66 -2.40
CA GLY A 89 -19.16 5.91 -2.53
C GLY A 89 -17.89 6.72 -2.22
N LYS A 90 -18.01 7.96 -1.74
CA LYS A 90 -16.89 8.83 -1.38
C LYS A 90 -16.98 9.26 0.07
N LEU A 91 -15.83 9.50 0.69
CA LEU A 91 -15.76 9.95 2.07
C LEU A 91 -14.53 10.85 2.27
N TRP A 92 -14.73 11.96 2.97
CA TRP A 92 -13.66 12.79 3.51
C TRP A 92 -13.49 12.48 5.00
N ILE A 93 -12.35 11.92 5.39
CA ILE A 93 -12.06 11.53 6.77
C ILE A 93 -11.10 12.53 7.38
N GLU A 94 -11.59 13.38 8.28
CA GLU A 94 -10.74 14.25 9.11
C GLU A 94 -10.06 13.45 10.21
N ASN A 95 -8.82 13.82 10.57
CA ASN A 95 -7.98 13.06 11.49
C ASN A 95 -7.81 11.59 11.05
N GLY A 96 -7.36 11.40 9.80
CA GLY A 96 -7.15 10.08 9.19
C GLY A 96 -6.34 9.11 10.07
N GLY A 97 -6.75 7.85 10.09
CA GLY A 97 -6.08 6.77 10.84
C GLY A 97 -6.41 6.69 12.34
N LYS A 98 -7.35 7.51 12.86
CA LYS A 98 -7.73 7.49 14.28
C LYS A 98 -8.89 6.55 14.62
N TYR A 99 -9.86 6.40 13.72
CA TYR A 99 -11.09 5.63 13.97
C TYR A 99 -11.12 4.35 13.13
N LEU A 100 -11.62 3.27 13.73
CA LEU A 100 -11.87 2.02 13.03
C LEU A 100 -13.27 2.03 12.40
N TYR A 101 -13.34 1.75 11.11
CA TYR A 101 -14.60 1.71 10.36
C TYR A 101 -15.15 0.28 10.28
N LYS A 102 -16.47 0.15 10.41
CA LYS A 102 -17.20 -1.11 10.29
C LYS A 102 -18.48 -0.87 9.51
N ILE A 103 -18.86 -1.81 8.65
CA ILE A 103 -20.17 -1.82 8.00
C ILE A 103 -21.23 -2.07 9.10
N LYS A 104 -22.35 -1.35 9.02
CA LYS A 104 -23.48 -1.53 9.93
C LYS A 104 -24.17 -2.87 9.71
#